data_AF-A0A293LYM4-F1
#
_entry.id   AF-A0A293LYM4-F1
#
_cell.length_a   1.000
_cell.length_b   1.000
_cell.length_c   1.000
_cell.angle_alpha   90.00
_cell.angle_beta   90.00
_cell.angle_gamma   90.00
#
_symmetry.space_group_name_H-M   'P 1'
#
loop_
_entity.id
_entity.type
_entity.pdbx_description
1 polymer ?
#
loop_
_entity_poly.entity_id
_entity_poly.type
_entity_poly.pdbx_seq_one_letter_code
_entity_poly.pdbx_strand_id
1 'polypeptide(L)'
;MGYSGVATFCKDSCRPFQADDSLAGSVDKVSPSDVLGCHGDYSLYERKHLAALDSEGRAVLTLHHVKAADGIKMIALINVYCPRADPEKPERGHFKLDFYRLLELRARALLKNGYHVVILGDLNTS
;
A
#
# COMPACT_ATOMS: atom_id res chain seq x y z
N MET A 1 3.84 -21.15 -10.40
CA MET A 1 3.15 -20.25 -11.35
C MET A 1 3.06 -18.88 -10.69
N GLY A 2 3.69 -17.84 -11.25
CA GLY A 2 3.66 -16.48 -10.71
C GLY A 2 2.44 -15.74 -11.23
N TYR A 3 1.42 -15.56 -10.39
CA TYR A 3 0.12 -15.00 -10.78
C TYR A 3 0.04 -13.47 -10.58
N SER A 4 0.95 -12.88 -9.80
CA SER A 4 1.02 -11.45 -9.50
C SER A 4 2.34 -11.14 -8.78
N GLY A 5 2.63 -9.86 -8.59
CA GLY A 5 3.75 -9.37 -7.78
C GLY A 5 4.22 -8.00 -8.23
N VAL A 6 4.47 -7.10 -7.27
CA VAL A 6 5.14 -5.82 -7.51
C VAL A 6 6.49 -5.82 -6.81
N ALA A 7 7.45 -5.08 -7.38
CA ALA A 7 8.78 -4.92 -6.81
C ALA A 7 9.24 -3.47 -6.96
N THR A 8 9.92 -2.98 -5.94
CA THR A 8 10.53 -1.65 -5.94
C THR A 8 12.03 -1.81 -5.78
N PHE A 9 12.80 -1.44 -6.81
CA PHE A 9 14.26 -1.51 -6.79
C PHE A 9 14.83 -0.14 -6.44
N CYS A 10 15.65 -0.08 -5.40
CA CYS A 10 16.25 1.16 -4.92
C CYS A 10 17.77 1.12 -5.08
N LYS A 11 18.35 2.20 -5.64
CA LYS A 11 19.80 2.44 -5.55
C LYS A 11 20.15 2.83 -4.11
N ASP A 12 21.41 2.66 -3.72
CA ASP A 12 21.88 3.03 -2.38
C ASP A 12 21.60 4.50 -2.02
N SER A 13 21.69 5.40 -3.01
CA SER A 13 21.38 6.83 -2.86
C SER A 13 19.91 7.11 -2.50
N CYS A 14 19.03 6.14 -2.70
CA CYS A 14 17.59 6.21 -2.45
C CYS A 14 17.14 5.00 -1.62
N ARG A 15 18.01 4.51 -0.73
CA ARG A 15 17.70 3.37 0.12
C ARG A 15 16.51 3.73 1.03
N PRO A 16 15.44 2.91 1.05
CA PRO A 16 14.35 3.14 1.98
C PRO A 16 14.84 2.92 3.40
N PHE A 17 14.41 3.77 4.33
CA PHE A 17 14.63 3.50 5.75
C PHE A 17 13.66 2.43 6.27
N GLN A 18 12.59 2.16 5.52
CA GLN A 18 11.60 1.14 5.84
C GLN A 18 10.82 0.67 4.60
N ALA A 19 10.43 -0.61 4.57
CA ALA A 19 9.59 -1.20 3.54
C ALA A 19 8.52 -2.11 4.17
N ASP A 20 7.39 -2.26 3.48
CA ASP A 20 6.24 -3.08 3.90
C ASP A 20 5.55 -3.63 2.64
N ASP A 21 5.16 -4.90 2.66
CA ASP A 21 4.48 -5.60 1.57
C ASP A 21 2.94 -5.64 1.75
N SER A 22 2.42 -4.98 2.79
CA SER A 22 1.00 -4.94 3.12
C SER A 22 0.41 -3.51 3.10
N LEU A 23 -0.77 -3.34 2.49
CA LEU A 23 -1.51 -2.07 2.56
C LEU A 23 -2.31 -1.93 3.86
N ALA A 24 -2.89 -3.03 4.37
CA ALA A 24 -3.58 -3.03 5.66
C ALA A 24 -2.60 -3.04 6.83
N GLY A 25 -1.35 -3.43 6.60
CA GLY A 25 -0.37 -3.68 7.65
C GLY A 25 -0.46 -5.09 8.21
N SER A 26 0.26 -5.35 9.30
CA SER A 26 0.23 -6.65 9.95
C SER A 26 -1.04 -6.79 10.80
N VAL A 27 -2.10 -7.32 10.20
CA VAL A 27 -3.43 -7.55 10.82
C VAL A 27 -3.36 -8.30 12.17
N ASP A 28 -2.30 -9.09 12.38
CA ASP A 28 -2.08 -9.91 13.58
C ASP A 28 -0.97 -9.41 14.53
N LYS A 29 -0.27 -8.32 14.22
CA LYS A 29 0.83 -7.84 15.08
C LYS A 29 0.47 -6.58 15.82
N VAL A 30 -0.13 -6.76 16.99
CA VAL A 30 0.09 -5.87 18.15
C VAL A 30 1.52 -6.07 18.66
N SER A 31 2.51 -5.94 17.78
CA SER A 31 3.92 -5.83 18.15
C SER A 31 4.26 -4.34 18.10
N PRO A 32 5.12 -3.83 18.99
CA PRO A 32 5.63 -2.45 18.88
C PRO A 32 6.33 -2.16 17.55
N SER A 33 6.61 -3.22 16.77
CA SER A 33 7.12 -3.21 15.40
C SER A 33 6.02 -3.33 14.34
N ASP A 34 4.82 -2.83 14.56
CA ASP A 34 3.94 -2.41 13.44
C ASP A 34 4.63 -1.19 12.79
N VAL A 35 5.71 -1.46 12.05
CA VAL A 35 6.87 -0.56 11.92
C VAL A 35 6.48 0.80 11.31
N LEU A 36 5.37 0.88 10.56
CA LEU A 36 4.92 2.09 9.86
C LEU A 36 3.89 2.93 10.63
N GLY A 37 3.11 2.33 11.54
CA GLY A 37 2.12 2.98 12.41
C GLY A 37 0.96 3.75 11.74
N CYS A 38 1.05 4.07 10.45
CA CYS A 38 0.12 4.94 9.73
C CYS A 38 -1.04 4.15 9.13
N HIS A 39 -1.73 3.33 9.92
CA HIS A 39 -2.88 2.57 9.46
C HIS A 39 -4.09 3.50 9.29
N GLY A 40 -4.89 3.24 8.25
CA GLY A 40 -6.19 3.89 8.09
C GLY A 40 -7.21 3.38 9.10
N ASP A 41 -8.38 4.02 9.13
CA ASP A 41 -9.52 3.44 9.84
C ASP A 41 -10.09 2.27 9.03
N TYR A 42 -9.77 1.05 9.46
CA TYR A 42 -10.23 -0.19 8.85
C TYR A 42 -11.42 -0.82 9.60
N SER A 43 -12.07 -0.09 10.53
CA SER A 43 -13.14 -0.62 11.39
C SER A 43 -14.32 -1.22 10.61
N LEU A 44 -14.53 -0.78 9.37
CA LEU A 44 -15.59 -1.27 8.48
C LEU A 44 -15.27 -2.60 7.80
N TYR A 45 -14.04 -3.10 7.92
CA TYR A 45 -13.59 -4.31 7.25
C TYR A 45 -13.41 -5.48 8.21
N GLU A 46 -13.92 -6.65 7.82
CA GLU A 46 -13.60 -7.90 8.50
C GLU A 46 -12.12 -8.24 8.29
N ARG A 47 -11.42 -8.69 9.33
CA ARG A 47 -9.97 -9.00 9.26
C ARG A 47 -9.61 -9.99 8.14
N LYS A 48 -10.45 -11.01 7.93
CA LYS A 48 -10.28 -11.99 6.85
C LYS A 48 -10.35 -11.35 5.46
N HIS A 49 -11.14 -10.28 5.30
CA HIS A 49 -11.27 -9.54 4.05
C HIS A 49 -10.06 -8.66 3.79
N LEU A 50 -9.56 -7.96 4.82
CA LEU A 50 -8.29 -7.23 4.72
C LEU A 50 -7.12 -8.15 4.34
N ALA A 51 -7.02 -9.30 5.01
CA ALA A 51 -6.01 -10.31 4.68
C ALA A 51 -6.14 -10.80 3.24
N ALA A 52 -7.37 -11.01 2.74
CA ALA A 52 -7.60 -11.40 1.36
C ALA A 52 -7.14 -10.32 0.37
N LEU A 53 -7.43 -9.04 0.64
CA LEU A 53 -7.02 -7.90 -0.19
C LEU A 53 -5.50 -7.77 -0.32
N ASP A 54 -4.75 -8.06 0.74
CA ASP A 54 -3.28 -7.98 0.75
C ASP A 54 -2.58 -9.28 0.29
N SER A 55 -3.27 -10.43 0.29
CA SER A 55 -2.65 -11.73 -0.02
C SER A 55 -2.21 -11.94 -1.48
N GLU A 56 -2.65 -11.09 -2.41
CA GLU A 56 -2.35 -11.23 -3.85
C GLU A 56 -1.05 -10.54 -4.28
N GLY A 57 -0.24 -10.03 -3.34
CA GLY A 57 1.07 -9.41 -3.62
C GLY A 57 0.98 -8.17 -4.51
N ARG A 58 -0.09 -7.39 -4.32
CA ARG A 58 -0.49 -6.28 -5.21
C ARG A 58 0.10 -4.93 -4.84
N ALA A 59 0.81 -4.83 -3.72
CA ALA A 59 1.37 -3.58 -3.26
C ALA A 59 2.70 -3.79 -2.55
N VAL A 60 3.60 -2.83 -2.71
CA VAL A 60 4.79 -2.66 -1.87
C VAL A 60 4.91 -1.19 -1.53
N LEU A 61 5.03 -0.91 -0.24
CA LEU A 61 5.22 0.40 0.34
C LEU A 61 6.69 0.57 0.74
N THR A 62 7.30 1.70 0.38
CA THR A 62 8.64 2.05 0.83
C THR A 62 8.69 3.49 1.30
N LEU A 63 9.41 3.72 2.41
CA LEU A 63 9.59 5.04 3.00
C LEU A 63 11.01 5.55 2.81
N HIS A 64 11.12 6.80 2.39
CA HIS A 64 12.38 7.43 1.98
C HIS A 64 12.56 8.79 2.62
N HIS A 65 13.81 9.13 2.91
CA HIS A 65 14.22 10.51 3.19
C HIS A 65 14.74 11.14 1.91
N VAL A 66 14.19 12.29 1.53
CA VAL A 66 14.62 13.03 0.34
C VAL A 66 15.03 14.44 0.75
N LYS A 67 16.23 14.84 0.34
CA LYS A 67 16.72 16.21 0.54
C LYS A 67 16.07 17.13 -0.50
N ALA A 68 15.27 18.08 -0.04
CA ALA A 68 14.68 19.14 -0.84
C ALA A 68 15.35 20.50 -0.49
N ALA A 69 14.99 21.55 -1.23
CA ALA A 69 15.54 22.90 -1.01
C ALA A 69 15.21 23.46 0.40
N ASP A 70 14.09 23.03 0.97
CA ASP A 70 13.55 23.45 2.27
C ASP A 70 13.82 22.46 3.41
N GLY A 71 14.64 21.43 3.19
CA GLY A 71 15.02 20.46 4.21
C GLY A 71 14.81 19.00 3.80
N ILE A 72 14.85 18.10 4.78
CA ILE A 72 14.58 16.67 4.55
C ILE A 72 13.07 16.44 4.58
N LYS A 73 12.56 15.78 3.54
CA LYS A 73 11.16 15.36 3.42
C LYS A 73 11.05 13.85 3.52
N MET A 74 9.97 13.39 4.13
CA MET A 74 9.61 11.97 4.16
C MET A 74 8.67 11.68 2.99
N ILE A 75 9.03 10.70 2.16
CA ILE A 75 8.22 10.26 1.03
C ILE A 75 7.77 8.82 1.26
N ALA A 76 6.48 8.57 1.09
CA ALA A 76 5.89 7.24 1.07
C ALA A 76 5.54 6.87 -0.38
N LEU A 77 6.20 5.84 -0.90
CA LEU A 77 6.00 5.33 -2.26
C LEU A 77 5.18 4.06 -2.20
N ILE A 78 3.96 4.10 -2.74
CA ILE A 78 3.04 2.96 -2.82
C ILE A 78 3.04 2.45 -4.26
N ASN A 79 3.79 1.39 -4.52
CA ASN A 79 3.83 0.72 -5.82
C ASN A 79 2.72 -0.33 -5.86
N VAL A 80 1.78 -0.23 -6.80
CA VAL A 80 0.59 -1.06 -6.86
C VAL A 80 0.38 -1.74 -8.22
N TYR A 81 -0.21 -2.93 -8.18
CA TYR A 81 -0.84 -3.59 -9.31
C TYR A 81 -2.29 -3.91 -8.97
N CYS A 82 -3.18 -2.98 -9.29
CA CYS A 82 -4.55 -3.02 -8.87
C CYS A 82 -5.35 -4.16 -9.52
N PRO A 83 -6.32 -4.76 -8.80
CA PRO A 83 -7.11 -5.85 -9.33
C PRO A 83 -7.85 -5.46 -10.62
N ARG A 84 -7.94 -6.40 -11.55
CA ARG A 84 -8.79 -6.27 -12.74
C ARG A 84 -10.23 -6.65 -12.38
N ALA A 85 -11.17 -5.84 -12.84
CA ALA A 85 -12.58 -6.24 -12.86
C ALA A 85 -12.80 -7.20 -14.02
N ASP A 86 -13.48 -8.31 -13.75
CA ASP A 86 -13.77 -9.35 -14.73
C ASP A 86 -15.29 -9.44 -14.89
N PRO A 87 -15.86 -9.13 -16.08
CA PRO A 87 -17.30 -9.20 -16.31
C PRO A 87 -17.91 -10.58 -16.07
N GLU A 88 -17.12 -11.65 -16.23
CA GLU A 88 -17.56 -13.02 -15.97
C GLU A 88 -17.50 -13.38 -14.48
N LYS A 89 -16.84 -12.54 -13.66
CA LYS A 89 -16.61 -12.71 -12.23
C LYS A 89 -16.92 -11.42 -11.46
N PRO A 90 -18.20 -11.10 -11.22
CA PRO A 90 -18.63 -9.86 -10.56
C PRO A 90 -17.98 -9.61 -9.18
N GLU A 91 -17.58 -10.66 -8.48
CA GLU A 91 -16.83 -10.58 -7.22
C GLU A 91 -15.47 -9.88 -7.38
N ARG A 92 -14.82 -9.98 -8.54
CA ARG A 92 -13.57 -9.27 -8.85
C ARG A 92 -13.78 -7.77 -8.97
N GLY A 93 -14.98 -7.34 -9.39
CA GLY A 93 -15.38 -5.93 -9.38
C GLY A 93 -15.45 -5.36 -7.97
N HIS A 94 -16.11 -6.08 -7.05
CA HIS A 94 -16.19 -5.68 -5.64
C HIS A 94 -14.80 -5.69 -4.97
N PHE A 95 -14.02 -6.75 -5.20
CA PHE A 95 -12.65 -6.86 -4.69
C PHE A 95 -11.77 -5.68 -5.14
N LYS A 96 -11.90 -5.25 -6.40
CA LYS A 96 -11.19 -4.09 -6.94
C LYS A 96 -11.57 -2.78 -6.22
N LEU A 97 -12.86 -2.54 -5.99
CA LEU A 97 -13.33 -1.35 -5.29
C LEU A 97 -12.87 -1.32 -3.84
N ASP A 98 -12.91 -2.46 -3.15
CA ASP A 98 -12.42 -2.57 -1.78
C ASP A 98 -10.90 -2.36 -1.70
N PHE A 99 -10.14 -2.89 -2.67
CA PHE A 99 -8.70 -2.65 -2.77
C PHE A 99 -8.40 -1.15 -2.95
N TYR A 100 -9.14 -0.45 -3.81
CA TYR A 100 -8.98 1.01 -3.96
C TYR A 100 -9.30 1.76 -2.67
N ARG A 101 -10.34 1.34 -1.95
CA ARG A 101 -10.71 1.99 -0.69
C ARG A 101 -9.63 1.76 0.38
N LEU A 102 -9.08 0.56 0.47
CA LEU A 102 -7.95 0.26 1.35
C LEU A 102 -6.72 1.11 1.00
N LEU A 103 -6.37 1.20 -0.29
CA LEU A 103 -5.28 2.04 -0.80
C LEU A 103 -5.48 3.52 -0.44
N GLU A 104 -6.68 4.05 -0.64
CA GLU A 104 -7.03 5.42 -0.28
C GLU A 104 -6.86 5.66 1.22
N LEU A 105 -7.39 4.77 2.06
CA LEU A 105 -7.30 4.88 3.52
C LEU A 105 -5.83 4.89 3.99
N ARG A 106 -5.00 3.99 3.46
CA ARG A 106 -3.57 3.93 3.77
C ARG A 106 -2.83 5.18 3.31
N ALA A 107 -3.07 5.65 2.09
CA ALA A 107 -2.47 6.88 1.56
C ALA A 107 -2.86 8.11 2.40
N ARG A 108 -4.13 8.24 2.77
CA ARG A 108 -4.60 9.35 3.62
C ARG A 108 -3.98 9.30 5.02
N ALA A 109 -3.84 8.12 5.61
CA ALA A 109 -3.19 7.98 6.91
C ALA A 109 -1.71 8.41 6.86
N LEU A 110 -0.98 8.02 5.80
CA LEU A 110 0.41 8.47 5.58
C LEU A 110 0.49 10.00 5.39
N LEU A 111 -0.39 10.59 4.58
CA LEU A 111 -0.46 12.05 4.39
C LEU A 111 -0.68 12.79 5.73
N LYS A 112 -1.61 12.29 6.57
CA LYS A 112 -1.88 12.88 7.90
C LYS A 112 -0.68 12.81 8.84
N ASN A 113 0.22 11.84 8.66
CA ASN A 113 1.44 11.67 9.44
C ASN A 113 2.66 12.42 8.84
N GLY A 114 2.43 13.34 7.89
CA GLY A 114 3.47 14.23 7.38
C GLY A 114 4.29 13.65 6.22
N TYR A 115 3.90 12.51 5.66
CA TYR A 115 4.53 11.98 4.46
C TYR A 115 4.01 12.67 3.20
N HIS A 116 4.89 12.88 2.23
CA HIS A 116 4.48 13.08 0.84
C HIS A 116 4.21 11.71 0.22
N VAL A 117 2.98 11.48 -0.23
CA VAL A 117 2.57 10.17 -0.76
C VAL A 117 2.58 10.17 -2.28
N VAL A 118 3.25 9.17 -2.85
CA VAL A 118 3.23 8.87 -4.28
C VAL A 118 2.62 7.49 -4.47
N ILE A 119 1.53 7.42 -5.22
CA ILE A 119 0.92 6.17 -5.66
C ILE A 119 1.31 5.98 -7.12
N LEU A 120 1.90 4.83 -7.45
CA LEU A 120 2.36 4.52 -8.79
C LEU A 120 2.16 3.05 -9.14
N GLY A 121 2.20 2.74 -10.43
CA GLY A 121 2.00 1.40 -10.95
C GLY A 121 0.76 1.33 -11.83
N ASP A 122 0.21 0.14 -12.00
CA ASP A 122 -0.98 -0.07 -12.84
C ASP A 122 -2.24 -0.01 -11.98
N LEU A 123 -2.97 1.11 -12.11
CA LEU A 123 -4.22 1.36 -11.42
C LEU A 123 -5.39 0.58 -12.03
N ASN A 124 -5.28 0.12 -13.28
CA ASN A 124 -6.27 -0.72 -13.94
C ASN A 124 -7.70 -0.13 -13.94
N THR A 125 -7.83 1.18 -14.15
CA THR A 125 -9.12 1.89 -14.22
C THR A 125 -9.54 2.17 -15.66
N SER A 126 -10.84 2.19 -15.93
CA SER A 126 -11.47 2.50 -17.24
C SER A 126 -12.62 3.46 -17.05
#